data_AF-A0A1G2Z8X8-F1
#
_entry.id   AF-A0A1G2Z8X8-F1
#
_cell.length_a   1.000
_cell.length_b   1.000
_cell.length_c   1.000
_cell.angle_alpha   90.00
_cell.angle_beta   90.00
_cell.angle_gamma   90.00
#
_symmetry.space_group_name_H-M   'P 1'
#
loop_
_entity.id
_entity.type
_entity.pdbx_description
1 polymer ?
#
loop_
_entity_poly.entity_id
_entity_poly.type
_entity_poly.pdbx_seq_one_letter_code
_entity_poly.pdbx_strand_id
1 'polypeptide(L)'
;MIKKVIIIGVGLFLLCVVLFGTSALSYVRTSAGYMTDAVRDSVPVEFEIQRARCMIKDLGPEVRRNMHVIAKEEVEVKRLEEQIAKANVTLQKEEGNLKRLRSDLQSGSDVYRYAGRNYSPEQVQVDLANRFERYKTRAATLQTWQKMHEARLRSLEAARQKLEGMLAAKQKLQVEVENLEARMQMVAAAQATSEYQFDDSRLGRVKELIADLQTRLDVADKLVNTETQFYGEIPLEQTTPDDIVDEVTKYFGDGQPVEEAIALH
;
A
#
# COMPACT_ATOMS: atom_id res chain seq x y z
N MET A 1 4.06 35.22 23.82
CA MET A 1 2.94 35.41 22.85
C MET A 1 2.47 34.09 22.22
N ILE A 2 3.32 33.07 22.09
CA ILE A 2 2.98 31.75 21.49
C ILE A 2 1.85 31.01 22.22
N LYS A 3 1.80 31.09 23.56
CA LYS A 3 0.74 30.42 24.35
C LYS A 3 -0.68 30.93 24.04
N LYS A 4 -0.83 32.20 23.63
CA LYS A 4 -2.15 32.77 23.27
C LYS A 4 -2.59 32.37 21.85
N VAL A 5 -1.64 32.18 20.94
CA VAL A 5 -1.92 31.74 19.56
C VAL A 5 -2.38 30.28 19.52
N ILE A 6 -1.80 29.41 20.36
CA ILE A 6 -2.21 28.00 20.46
C ILE A 6 -3.64 27.88 21.01
N ILE A 7 -3.99 28.66 22.02
CA ILE A 7 -5.34 28.62 22.63
C ILE A 7 -6.40 29.13 21.65
N ILE A 8 -6.10 30.16 20.86
CA ILE A 8 -7.02 30.69 19.84
C ILE A 8 -7.17 29.70 18.66
N GLY A 9 -6.08 29.07 18.22
CA GLY A 9 -6.11 28.07 17.14
C GLY A 9 -6.87 26.79 17.52
N VAL A 10 -6.69 26.31 18.76
CA VAL A 10 -7.41 25.14 19.29
C VAL A 10 -8.89 25.46 19.51
N GLY A 11 -9.21 26.67 19.98
CA GLY A 11 -10.59 27.14 20.13
C GLY A 11 -11.32 27.23 18.78
N LEU A 12 -10.68 27.76 17.73
CA LEU A 12 -11.25 27.85 16.39
C LEU A 12 -11.45 26.46 15.76
N PHE A 13 -10.49 25.56 15.95
CA PHE A 13 -10.58 24.18 15.45
C PHE A 13 -11.73 23.40 16.13
N LEU A 14 -11.86 23.52 17.44
CA LEU A 14 -12.98 22.92 18.19
C LEU A 14 -14.32 23.54 17.80
N LEU A 15 -14.39 24.85 17.59
CA LEU A 15 -15.61 25.53 17.16
C LEU A 15 -16.04 25.10 15.75
N CYS A 16 -15.09 24.92 14.83
CA CYS A 16 -15.35 24.35 13.51
C CYS A 16 -15.83 22.90 13.58
N VAL A 17 -15.25 22.07 14.45
CA VAL A 17 -15.69 20.67 14.64
C VAL A 17 -17.09 20.57 15.26
N VAL A 18 -17.45 21.49 16.16
CA VAL A 18 -18.77 21.51 16.81
C VAL A 18 -19.86 22.10 15.89
N LEU A 19 -19.55 23.11 15.08
CA LEU A 19 -20.50 23.69 14.13
C LEU A 19 -20.70 22.85 12.87
N PHE A 20 -19.69 22.07 12.44
CA PHE A 20 -19.79 21.23 11.24
C PHE A 20 -20.07 19.74 11.51
N GLY A 21 -20.09 19.33 12.78
CA GLY A 21 -20.47 17.97 13.18
C GLY A 21 -19.58 16.86 12.65
N THR A 22 -19.86 15.63 13.10
CA THR A 22 -19.20 14.40 12.65
C THR A 22 -19.57 14.00 11.22
N SER A 23 -20.52 14.71 10.59
CA SER A 23 -20.95 14.50 9.21
C SER A 23 -19.93 14.98 8.18
N ALA A 24 -19.14 16.03 8.47
CA ALA A 24 -18.09 16.50 7.56
C ALA A 24 -16.97 15.48 7.34
N LEU A 25 -16.62 14.70 8.37
CA LEU A 25 -15.64 13.61 8.27
C LEU A 25 -16.12 12.49 7.35
N SER A 26 -17.42 12.22 7.31
CA SER A 26 -18.01 11.21 6.44
C SER A 26 -18.02 11.66 4.97
N TYR A 27 -18.30 12.94 4.70
CA TYR A 27 -18.27 13.47 3.33
C TYR A 27 -16.85 13.58 2.76
N VAL A 28 -15.86 13.96 3.58
CA VAL A 28 -14.44 14.01 3.15
C VAL A 28 -13.88 12.60 2.90
N ARG A 29 -14.24 11.61 3.73
CA ARG A 29 -13.81 10.22 3.53
C ARG A 29 -14.44 9.58 2.29
N THR A 30 -15.68 9.92 1.96
CA THR A 30 -16.36 9.39 0.76
C THR A 30 -15.95 10.13 -0.51
N SER A 31 -15.77 11.46 -0.49
CA SER A 31 -15.31 12.23 -1.65
C SER A 31 -13.84 12.01 -1.99
N ALA A 32 -12.98 11.72 -1.01
CA ALA A 32 -11.59 11.34 -1.26
C ALA A 32 -11.47 10.03 -2.05
N GLY A 33 -12.37 9.05 -1.82
CA GLY A 33 -12.39 7.79 -2.58
C GLY A 33 -12.75 8.00 -4.05
N TYR A 34 -13.81 8.75 -4.34
CA TYR A 34 -14.29 9.01 -5.70
C TYR A 34 -13.32 9.87 -6.54
N MET A 35 -12.57 10.79 -5.93
CA MET A 35 -11.60 11.61 -6.67
C MET A 35 -10.35 10.83 -7.08
N THR A 36 -9.87 9.87 -6.28
CA THR A 36 -8.71 9.04 -6.67
C THR A 36 -9.03 8.01 -7.73
N ASP A 37 -10.22 7.39 -7.69
CA ASP A 37 -10.60 6.38 -8.68
C ASP A 37 -10.86 7.00 -10.05
N ALA A 38 -11.50 8.19 -10.11
CA ALA A 38 -11.74 8.90 -11.37
C ALA A 38 -10.44 9.39 -12.06
N VAL A 39 -9.38 9.69 -11.29
CA VAL A 39 -8.07 10.08 -11.86
C VAL A 39 -7.30 8.85 -12.33
N ARG A 40 -7.45 7.69 -11.67
CA ARG A 40 -6.76 6.46 -12.05
C ARG A 40 -7.22 5.91 -13.41
N ASP A 41 -8.51 6.04 -13.73
CA ASP A 41 -9.09 5.67 -15.02
C ASP A 41 -8.70 6.63 -16.17
N SER A 42 -8.13 7.80 -15.85
CA SER A 42 -7.73 8.80 -16.85
C SER A 42 -6.29 8.68 -17.34
N VAL A 43 -5.51 7.72 -16.82
CA VAL A 43 -4.11 7.52 -17.22
C VAL A 43 -4.02 6.58 -18.43
N PRO A 44 -3.37 6.98 -19.53
CA PRO A 44 -3.18 6.11 -20.68
C PRO A 44 -2.44 4.81 -20.33
N VAL A 45 -2.87 3.68 -20.90
CA VAL A 45 -2.28 2.36 -20.65
C VAL A 45 -0.81 2.33 -21.07
N GLU A 46 -0.45 3.07 -22.13
CA GLU A 46 0.92 3.28 -22.61
C GLU A 46 1.83 3.80 -21.50
N PHE A 47 1.33 4.77 -20.71
CA PHE A 47 2.08 5.37 -19.62
C PHE A 47 2.32 4.37 -18.50
N GLU A 48 1.31 3.59 -18.10
CA GLU A 48 1.46 2.56 -17.06
C GLU A 48 2.42 1.43 -17.51
N ILE A 49 2.44 1.06 -18.80
CA ILE A 49 3.42 0.11 -19.36
C ILE A 49 4.84 0.69 -19.29
N GLN A 50 5.03 1.96 -19.66
CA GLN A 50 6.34 2.61 -19.54
C GLN A 50 6.79 2.73 -18.08
N ARG A 51 5.87 3.09 -17.18
CA ARG A 51 6.12 3.13 -15.75
C ARG A 51 6.52 1.75 -15.23
N ALA A 52 5.84 0.68 -15.64
CA ALA A 52 6.21 -0.69 -15.28
C ALA A 52 7.63 -1.04 -15.76
N ARG A 53 8.01 -0.67 -16.99
CA ARG A 53 9.41 -0.83 -17.47
C ARG A 53 10.42 -0.10 -16.59
N CYS A 54 10.13 1.14 -16.20
CA CYS A 54 11.00 1.91 -15.32
C CYS A 54 11.16 1.22 -13.96
N MET A 55 10.05 0.81 -13.33
CA MET A 55 10.09 0.08 -12.05
C MET A 55 10.92 -1.21 -12.15
N ILE A 56 10.77 -1.98 -13.23
CA ILE A 56 11.57 -3.20 -13.46
C ILE A 56 13.06 -2.88 -13.67
N LYS A 57 13.38 -1.79 -14.37
CA LYS A 57 14.76 -1.32 -14.56
C LYS A 57 15.39 -0.94 -13.21
N ASP A 58 14.61 -0.31 -12.33
CA ASP A 58 15.03 0.14 -11.00
C ASP A 58 15.28 -1.03 -10.03
N LEU A 59 14.76 -2.23 -10.31
CA LEU A 59 15.16 -3.46 -9.60
C LEU A 59 16.63 -3.84 -9.85
N GLY A 60 17.25 -3.37 -10.95
CA GLY A 60 18.64 -3.70 -11.29
C GLY A 60 19.67 -3.29 -10.21
N PRO A 61 19.68 -2.03 -9.73
CA PRO A 61 20.46 -1.60 -8.58
C PRO A 61 20.23 -2.43 -7.32
N GLU A 62 18.99 -2.81 -7.01
CA GLU A 62 18.67 -3.60 -5.81
C GLU A 62 19.27 -5.01 -5.89
N VAL A 63 19.15 -5.67 -7.04
CA VAL A 63 19.79 -6.96 -7.33
C VAL A 63 21.30 -6.86 -7.13
N ARG A 64 21.95 -5.81 -7.67
CA ARG A 64 23.40 -5.60 -7.50
C ARG A 64 23.79 -5.39 -6.04
N ARG A 65 23.01 -4.63 -5.28
CA ARG A 65 23.23 -4.44 -3.84
C ARG A 65 23.15 -5.75 -3.08
N ASN A 66 22.13 -6.57 -3.36
CA ASN A 66 21.96 -7.89 -2.74
C ASN A 66 23.11 -8.83 -3.12
N MET A 67 23.54 -8.82 -4.38
CA MET A 67 24.69 -9.60 -4.85
C MET A 67 25.98 -9.20 -4.12
N HIS A 68 26.22 -7.91 -3.89
CA HIS A 68 27.38 -7.46 -3.11
C HIS A 68 27.36 -7.96 -1.66
N VAL A 69 26.19 -7.97 -1.02
CA VAL A 69 26.04 -8.49 0.34
C VAL A 69 26.34 -9.99 0.39
N ILE A 70 25.80 -10.76 -0.56
CA ILE A 70 26.07 -12.21 -0.69
C ILE A 70 27.56 -12.46 -0.92
N ALA A 71 28.18 -11.74 -1.86
CA ALA A 71 29.61 -11.89 -2.15
C ALA A 71 30.49 -11.56 -0.94
N LYS A 72 30.12 -10.56 -0.14
CA LYS A 72 30.82 -10.24 1.11
C LYS A 72 30.70 -11.39 2.10
N GLU A 73 29.49 -11.92 2.29
CA GLU A 73 29.25 -13.04 3.21
C GLU A 73 30.02 -14.30 2.77
N GLU A 74 30.12 -14.58 1.47
CA GLU A 74 30.94 -15.69 0.94
C GLU A 74 32.40 -15.57 1.35
N VAL A 75 32.97 -14.36 1.30
CA VAL A 75 34.35 -14.12 1.74
C VAL A 75 34.47 -14.28 3.25
N GLU A 76 33.50 -13.82 4.04
CA GLU A 76 33.50 -13.99 5.49
C GLU A 76 33.39 -15.47 5.89
N VAL A 77 32.55 -16.25 5.22
CA VAL A 77 32.44 -17.71 5.40
C VAL A 77 33.76 -18.40 5.10
N LYS A 78 34.40 -18.09 3.96
CA LYS A 78 35.72 -18.64 3.61
C LYS A 78 36.79 -18.30 4.66
N ARG A 79 36.81 -17.06 5.15
CA ARG A 79 37.73 -16.65 6.22
C ARG A 79 37.50 -17.44 7.51
N LEU A 80 36.24 -17.68 7.87
CA LEU A 80 35.89 -18.47 9.04
C LEU A 80 36.27 -19.94 8.87
N GLU A 81 36.08 -20.50 7.67
CA GLU A 81 36.52 -21.85 7.31
C GLU A 81 38.03 -22.01 7.47
N GLU A 82 38.83 -21.07 6.96
CA GLU A 82 40.28 -21.05 7.16
C GLU A 82 40.68 -20.96 8.63
N GLN A 83 39.97 -20.17 9.44
CA GLN A 83 40.21 -20.06 10.88
C GLN A 83 39.91 -21.38 11.60
N ILE A 84 38.80 -22.04 11.25
CA ILE A 84 38.45 -23.37 11.76
C ILE A 84 39.52 -24.38 11.38
N ALA A 85 40.00 -24.39 10.14
CA ALA A 85 41.07 -25.29 9.69
C ALA A 85 42.37 -25.08 10.49
N LYS A 86 42.81 -23.83 10.67
CA LYS A 86 44.00 -23.49 11.47
C LYS A 86 43.85 -23.88 12.95
N ALA A 87 42.66 -23.65 13.52
CA ALA A 87 42.36 -24.00 14.90
C ALA A 87 42.34 -25.52 15.11
N ASN A 88 41.76 -26.28 14.17
CA ASN A 88 41.80 -27.75 14.17
C ASN A 88 43.23 -28.28 14.20
N VAL A 89 44.10 -27.82 13.30
CA VAL A 89 45.51 -28.25 13.25
C VAL A 89 46.22 -27.92 14.56
N THR A 90 45.94 -26.76 15.15
CA THR A 90 46.53 -26.34 16.43
C THR A 90 46.06 -27.23 17.58
N LEU A 91 44.75 -27.52 17.64
CA LEU A 91 44.17 -28.41 18.64
C LEU A 91 44.70 -29.83 18.53
N GLN A 92 44.86 -30.38 17.33
CA GLN A 92 45.45 -31.71 17.13
C GLN A 92 46.88 -31.80 17.66
N LYS A 93 47.71 -30.76 17.42
CA LYS A 93 49.06 -30.69 17.99
C LYS A 93 49.04 -30.63 19.51
N GLU A 94 48.13 -29.84 20.09
CA GLU A 94 47.97 -29.71 21.54
C GLU A 94 47.49 -31.02 22.18
N GLU A 95 46.56 -31.72 21.53
CA GLU A 95 46.09 -33.03 21.96
C GLU A 95 47.23 -34.06 21.95
N GLY A 96 48.06 -34.08 20.92
CA GLY A 96 49.25 -34.94 20.86
C GLY A 96 50.22 -34.66 22.00
N ASN A 97 50.48 -33.39 22.30
CA ASN A 97 51.34 -32.98 23.41
C ASN A 97 50.75 -33.42 24.77
N LEU A 98 49.44 -33.24 24.97
CA LEU A 98 48.74 -33.66 26.19
C LEU A 98 48.79 -35.18 26.37
N LYS A 99 48.57 -35.95 25.30
CA LYS A 99 48.66 -37.42 25.32
C LYS A 99 50.07 -37.88 25.68
N ARG A 100 51.10 -37.22 25.14
CA ARG A 100 52.51 -37.50 25.49
C ARG A 100 52.80 -37.22 26.96
N LEU A 101 52.48 -36.03 27.45
CA LEU A 101 52.68 -35.65 28.87
C LEU A 101 51.95 -36.61 29.82
N ARG A 102 50.71 -37.00 29.49
CA ARG A 102 49.96 -37.99 30.25
C ARG A 102 50.66 -39.36 30.25
N SER A 103 51.10 -39.84 29.09
CA SER A 103 51.78 -41.13 28.97
C SER A 103 53.10 -41.13 29.74
N ASP A 104 53.85 -40.03 29.72
CA ASP A 104 55.08 -39.88 30.47
C ASP A 104 54.79 -39.93 31.98
N LEU A 105 53.80 -39.18 32.48
CA LEU A 105 53.39 -39.24 33.89
C LEU A 105 52.95 -40.65 34.34
N GLN A 106 52.35 -41.44 33.44
CA GLN A 106 51.96 -42.82 33.72
C GLN A 106 53.15 -43.78 33.85
N SER A 107 54.33 -43.43 33.32
CA SER A 107 55.52 -44.27 33.47
C SER A 107 56.14 -44.20 34.86
N GLY A 108 55.73 -43.22 35.69
CA GLY A 108 56.17 -43.11 37.09
C GLY A 108 57.63 -42.69 37.28
N SER A 109 58.22 -41.99 36.31
CA SER A 109 59.62 -41.51 36.39
C SER A 109 59.76 -40.37 37.41
N ASP A 110 60.86 -40.35 38.16
CA ASP A 110 61.17 -39.29 39.14
C ASP A 110 61.58 -37.96 38.49
N VAL A 111 62.06 -38.01 37.23
CA VAL A 111 62.52 -36.83 36.49
C VAL A 111 62.08 -36.92 35.02
N TYR A 112 61.47 -35.85 34.52
CA TYR A 112 61.05 -35.72 33.12
C TYR A 112 61.90 -34.69 32.38
N ARG A 113 62.35 -35.02 31.16
CA ARG A 113 63.20 -34.12 30.35
C ARG A 113 62.46 -33.60 29.12
N TYR A 114 62.21 -32.29 29.09
CA TYR A 114 61.57 -31.61 27.97
C TYR A 114 62.42 -30.43 27.49
N ALA A 115 62.68 -30.36 26.19
CA ALA A 115 63.46 -29.28 25.56
C ALA A 115 64.79 -28.97 26.27
N GLY A 116 65.49 -30.02 26.74
CA GLY A 116 66.78 -29.91 27.42
C GLY A 116 66.72 -29.58 28.93
N ARG A 117 65.53 -29.31 29.49
CA ARG A 117 65.33 -29.02 30.92
C ARG A 117 64.68 -30.19 31.65
N ASN A 118 64.98 -30.33 32.94
CA ASN A 118 64.44 -31.38 33.81
C ASN A 118 63.30 -30.80 34.67
N TYR A 119 62.26 -31.60 34.87
CA TYR A 119 61.06 -31.25 35.63
C TYR A 119 60.69 -32.38 36.59
N SER A 120 60.13 -32.03 37.75
CA SER A 120 59.57 -33.00 38.70
C SER A 120 58.18 -33.49 38.25
N PRO A 121 57.70 -34.64 38.77
CA PRO A 121 56.35 -35.13 38.48
C PRO A 121 55.26 -34.12 38.82
N GLU A 122 55.37 -33.42 39.95
CA GLU A 122 54.39 -32.41 40.36
C GLU A 122 54.36 -31.22 39.39
N GLN A 123 55.53 -30.77 38.92
CA GLN A 123 55.62 -29.68 37.95
C GLN A 123 54.95 -30.06 36.63
N VAL A 124 55.18 -31.30 36.15
CA VAL A 124 54.55 -31.81 34.93
C VAL A 124 53.05 -32.01 35.11
N GLN A 125 52.59 -32.43 36.29
CA GLN A 125 51.16 -32.56 36.60
C GLN A 125 50.44 -31.20 36.59
N VAL A 126 51.04 -30.18 37.18
CA VAL A 126 50.49 -28.81 37.17
C VAL A 126 50.45 -28.24 35.75
N ASP A 127 51.52 -28.41 34.96
CA ASP A 127 51.55 -27.99 33.56
C ASP A 127 50.50 -28.73 32.72
N LEU A 128 50.36 -30.05 32.91
CA LEU A 128 49.35 -30.86 32.23
C LEU A 128 47.93 -30.35 32.53
N ALA A 129 47.62 -30.07 33.80
CA ALA A 129 46.31 -29.53 34.20
C ALA A 129 46.03 -28.18 33.51
N ASN A 130 46.99 -27.25 33.56
CA ASN A 130 46.85 -25.93 32.94
C ASN A 130 46.69 -26.01 31.41
N ARG A 131 47.44 -26.89 30.75
CA ARG A 131 47.30 -27.12 29.30
C ARG A 131 45.97 -27.75 28.94
N PHE A 132 45.49 -28.69 29.75
CA PHE A 132 44.22 -29.36 29.53
C PHE A 132 43.03 -28.39 29.64
N GLU A 133 43.04 -27.49 30.62
CA GLU A 133 42.01 -26.44 30.72
C GLU A 133 42.04 -25.49 29.52
N ARG A 134 43.24 -25.06 29.07
CA ARG A 134 43.37 -24.26 27.84
C ARG A 134 42.87 -25.00 26.60
N TYR A 135 43.15 -26.30 26.50
CA TYR A 135 42.67 -27.14 25.41
C TYR A 135 41.15 -27.24 25.40
N LYS A 136 40.50 -27.48 26.55
CA LYS A 136 39.03 -27.52 26.66
C LYS A 136 38.39 -26.22 26.18
N THR A 137 38.90 -25.08 26.63
CA THR A 137 38.39 -23.76 26.22
C THR A 137 38.51 -23.58 24.71
N ARG A 138 39.65 -23.93 24.12
CA ARG A 138 39.86 -23.82 22.66
C ARG A 138 38.99 -24.80 21.87
N ALA A 139 38.81 -26.02 22.36
CA ALA A 139 37.92 -27.00 21.75
C ALA A 139 36.46 -26.52 21.76
N ALA A 140 35.99 -25.92 22.87
CA ALA A 140 34.66 -25.31 22.94
C ALA A 140 34.52 -24.11 22.00
N THR A 141 35.56 -23.27 21.89
CA THR A 141 35.60 -22.15 20.93
C THR A 141 35.52 -22.65 19.49
N LEU A 142 36.30 -23.67 19.12
CA LEU A 142 36.26 -24.29 17.80
C LEU A 142 34.86 -24.82 17.47
N GLN A 143 34.23 -25.52 18.42
CA GLN A 143 32.87 -26.02 18.24
C GLN A 143 31.87 -24.86 18.00
N THR A 144 32.05 -23.75 18.71
CA THR A 144 31.23 -22.55 18.52
C THR A 144 31.44 -21.94 17.13
N TRP A 145 32.68 -21.85 16.64
CA TRP A 145 32.98 -21.39 15.29
C TRP A 145 32.40 -22.32 14.22
N GLN A 146 32.46 -23.64 14.41
CA GLN A 146 31.85 -24.60 13.49
C GLN A 146 30.33 -24.42 13.40
N LYS A 147 29.63 -24.24 14.53
CA LYS A 147 28.20 -23.94 14.55
C LYS A 147 27.88 -22.61 13.86
N MET A 148 28.70 -21.58 14.09
CA MET A 148 28.56 -20.30 13.41
C MET A 148 28.75 -20.42 11.89
N HIS A 149 29.74 -21.20 11.46
CA HIS A 149 30.01 -21.46 10.05
C HIS A 149 28.83 -22.17 9.38
N GLU A 150 28.29 -23.21 10.02
CA GLU A 150 27.11 -23.92 9.52
C GLU A 150 25.88 -23.01 9.43
N ALA A 151 25.65 -22.16 10.44
CA ALA A 151 24.56 -21.19 10.41
C ALA A 151 24.72 -20.17 9.27
N ARG A 152 25.95 -19.64 9.07
CA ARG A 152 26.25 -18.71 7.99
C ARG A 152 26.10 -19.35 6.61
N LEU A 153 26.57 -20.59 6.43
CA LEU A 153 26.38 -21.33 5.18
C LEU A 153 24.89 -21.50 4.83
N ARG A 154 24.06 -21.90 5.80
CA ARG A 154 22.61 -22.01 5.58
C ARG A 154 21.97 -20.67 5.23
N SER A 155 22.37 -19.60 5.91
CA SER A 155 21.89 -18.25 5.63
C SER A 155 22.32 -17.77 4.23
N LEU A 156 23.56 -18.05 3.84
CA LEU A 156 24.11 -17.70 2.54
C LEU A 156 23.36 -18.42 1.41
N GLU A 157 23.09 -19.70 1.58
CA GLU A 157 22.34 -20.50 0.61
C GLU A 157 20.91 -19.98 0.45
N ALA A 158 20.22 -19.69 1.55
CA ALA A 158 18.90 -19.08 1.52
C ALA A 158 18.91 -17.69 0.83
N ALA A 159 19.96 -16.89 1.05
CA ALA A 159 20.11 -15.59 0.40
C ALA A 159 20.32 -15.73 -1.11
N ARG A 160 21.12 -16.71 -1.56
CA ARG A 160 21.32 -17.03 -2.98
C ARG A 160 20.02 -17.44 -3.66
N GLN A 161 19.28 -18.37 -3.06
CA GLN A 161 17.98 -18.80 -3.59
C GLN A 161 16.98 -17.64 -3.70
N LYS A 162 16.97 -16.74 -2.71
CA LYS A 162 16.11 -15.54 -2.77
C LYS A 162 16.54 -14.58 -3.88
N LEU A 163 17.84 -14.40 -4.11
CA LEU A 163 18.35 -13.58 -5.21
C LEU A 163 17.99 -14.19 -6.57
N GLU A 164 18.14 -15.50 -6.72
CA GLU A 164 17.74 -16.23 -7.93
C GLU A 164 16.23 -16.08 -8.20
N GLY A 165 15.40 -16.26 -7.16
CA GLY A 165 13.96 -16.04 -7.26
C GLY A 165 13.61 -14.60 -7.67
N MET A 166 14.33 -13.61 -7.15
CA MET A 166 14.17 -12.20 -7.54
C MET A 166 14.55 -11.96 -9.00
N LEU A 167 15.64 -12.57 -9.48
CA LEU A 167 16.06 -12.49 -10.88
C LEU A 167 15.03 -13.13 -11.82
N ALA A 168 14.54 -14.31 -11.48
CA ALA A 168 13.50 -15.00 -12.23
C ALA A 168 12.19 -14.19 -12.27
N ALA A 169 11.77 -13.64 -11.13
CA ALA A 169 10.60 -12.76 -11.06
C ALA A 169 10.78 -11.50 -11.92
N LYS A 170 11.96 -10.89 -11.90
CA LYS A 170 12.28 -9.74 -12.76
C LYS A 170 12.16 -10.09 -14.25
N GLN A 171 12.75 -11.20 -14.68
CA GLN A 171 12.65 -11.66 -16.08
C GLN A 171 11.20 -11.94 -16.48
N LYS A 172 10.43 -12.58 -15.60
CA LYS A 172 9.01 -12.84 -15.83
C LYS A 172 8.23 -11.52 -16.01
N LEU A 173 8.44 -10.53 -15.15
CA LEU A 173 7.81 -9.22 -15.27
C LEU A 173 8.19 -8.50 -16.58
N GLN A 174 9.43 -8.67 -17.06
CA GLN A 174 9.84 -8.11 -18.36
C GLN A 174 9.02 -8.69 -19.51
N VAL A 175 8.90 -10.02 -19.57
CA VAL A 175 8.10 -10.72 -20.59
C VAL A 175 6.62 -10.35 -20.49
N GLU A 176 6.08 -10.23 -19.28
CA GLU A 176 4.68 -9.82 -19.07
C GLU A 176 4.42 -8.40 -19.59
N VAL A 177 5.34 -7.46 -19.33
CA VAL A 177 5.23 -6.09 -19.84
C VAL A 177 5.34 -6.04 -21.37
N GLU A 178 6.21 -6.85 -21.97
CA GLU A 178 6.31 -6.97 -23.43
C GLU A 178 5.03 -7.53 -24.06
N ASN A 179 4.41 -8.53 -23.43
CA ASN A 179 3.12 -9.07 -23.85
C ASN A 179 1.99 -8.03 -23.73
N LEU A 180 1.97 -7.23 -22.65
CA LEU A 180 1.01 -6.15 -22.49
C LEU A 180 1.17 -5.07 -23.58
N GLU A 181 2.42 -4.72 -23.92
CA GLU A 181 2.72 -3.79 -25.02
C GLU A 181 2.23 -4.33 -26.37
N ALA A 182 2.46 -5.62 -26.66
CA ALA A 182 1.96 -6.26 -27.88
C ALA A 182 0.42 -6.26 -27.96
N ARG A 183 -0.26 -6.57 -26.84
CA ARG A 183 -1.73 -6.52 -26.76
C ARG A 183 -2.27 -5.12 -26.99
N MET A 184 -1.64 -4.11 -26.40
CA MET A 184 -2.00 -2.70 -26.61
C MET A 184 -1.88 -2.32 -28.08
N GLN A 185 -0.79 -2.69 -28.76
CA GLN A 185 -0.62 -2.44 -30.19
C GLN A 185 -1.68 -3.15 -31.05
N MET A 186 -2.05 -4.39 -30.71
CA MET A 186 -3.14 -5.10 -31.39
C MET A 186 -4.48 -4.39 -31.23
N VAL A 187 -4.80 -3.92 -30.01
CA VAL A 187 -6.04 -3.16 -29.74
C VAL A 187 -6.03 -1.85 -30.52
N ALA A 188 -4.93 -1.12 -30.52
CA ALA A 188 -4.79 0.13 -31.28
C ALA A 188 -4.97 -0.10 -32.80
N ALA A 189 -4.38 -1.16 -33.36
CA ALA A 189 -4.55 -1.52 -34.77
C ALA A 189 -6.01 -1.90 -35.10
N ALA A 190 -6.68 -2.65 -34.20
CA ALA A 190 -8.08 -2.99 -34.35
C ALA A 190 -8.99 -1.74 -34.29
N GLN A 191 -8.71 -0.80 -33.37
CA GLN A 191 -9.43 0.48 -33.28
C GLN A 191 -9.23 1.34 -34.53
N ALA A 192 -8.00 1.41 -35.06
CA ALA A 192 -7.72 2.14 -36.29
C ALA A 192 -8.43 1.53 -37.52
N THR A 193 -8.66 0.21 -37.52
CA THR A 193 -9.44 -0.48 -38.57
C THR A 193 -10.95 -0.34 -38.33
N SER A 194 -11.37 -0.24 -37.07
CA SER A 194 -12.74 -0.02 -36.62
C SER A 194 -13.10 1.48 -36.67
N GLU A 195 -12.94 2.11 -37.82
CA GLU A 195 -13.47 3.44 -38.10
C GLU A 195 -15.00 3.36 -38.31
N TYR A 196 -15.74 2.98 -37.25
CA TYR A 196 -17.17 3.26 -37.19
C TYR A 196 -17.32 4.75 -36.82
N GLN A 197 -17.48 5.60 -37.84
CA GLN A 197 -17.96 6.97 -37.66
C GLN A 197 -19.41 6.92 -37.17
N PHE A 198 -19.61 6.76 -35.86
CA PHE A 198 -20.87 7.10 -35.25
C PHE A 198 -21.05 8.62 -35.38
N ASP A 199 -22.04 9.02 -36.16
CA ASP A 199 -22.36 10.41 -36.47
C ASP A 199 -22.95 11.10 -35.22
N ASP A 200 -22.06 11.50 -34.29
CA ASP A 200 -22.40 12.25 -33.08
C ASP A 200 -23.08 13.59 -33.37
N SER A 201 -23.00 14.08 -34.62
CA SER A 201 -23.72 15.29 -35.05
C SER A 201 -25.23 15.11 -34.98
N ARG A 202 -25.77 13.89 -35.17
CA ARG A 202 -27.21 13.63 -35.02
C ARG A 202 -27.63 13.66 -33.57
N LEU A 203 -26.84 13.07 -32.68
CA LEU A 203 -27.17 13.04 -31.24
C LEU A 203 -27.07 14.44 -30.62
N GLY A 204 -26.07 15.24 -31.02
CA GLY A 204 -25.94 16.64 -30.64
C GLY A 204 -27.12 17.49 -31.09
N ARG A 205 -27.52 17.39 -32.37
CA ARG A 205 -28.72 18.07 -32.91
C ARG A 205 -30.00 17.66 -32.18
N VAL A 206 -30.14 16.38 -31.79
CA VAL A 206 -31.31 15.90 -31.03
C VAL A 206 -31.32 16.48 -29.60
N LYS A 207 -30.18 16.56 -28.92
CA LYS A 207 -30.09 17.18 -27.59
C LYS A 207 -30.42 18.68 -27.63
N GLU A 208 -29.93 19.38 -28.65
CA GLU A 208 -30.21 20.80 -28.86
C GLU A 208 -31.70 21.05 -29.15
N LEU A 209 -32.32 20.22 -29.99
CA LEU A 209 -33.76 20.27 -30.24
C LEU A 209 -34.59 20.05 -28.96
N ILE A 210 -34.20 19.08 -28.12
CA ILE A 210 -34.89 18.82 -26.84
C ILE A 210 -34.77 20.03 -25.91
N ALA A 211 -33.61 20.67 -25.83
CA ALA A 211 -33.40 21.86 -25.01
C ALA A 211 -34.22 23.06 -25.50
N ASP A 212 -34.31 23.27 -26.82
CA ASP A 212 -35.17 24.32 -27.42
C ASP A 212 -36.66 24.05 -27.12
N LEU A 213 -37.11 22.79 -27.23
CA LEU A 213 -38.48 22.41 -26.91
C LEU A 213 -38.84 22.62 -25.43
N GLN A 214 -37.94 22.27 -24.50
CA GLN A 214 -38.11 22.55 -23.07
C GLN A 214 -38.24 24.05 -22.82
N THR A 215 -37.37 24.86 -23.43
CA THR A 215 -37.42 26.32 -23.31
C THR A 215 -38.74 26.90 -23.81
N ARG A 216 -39.27 26.39 -24.93
CA ARG A 216 -40.56 26.83 -25.47
C ARG A 216 -41.73 26.47 -24.58
N LEU A 217 -41.70 25.28 -23.98
CA LEU A 217 -42.70 24.86 -23.00
C LEU A 217 -42.65 25.73 -21.74
N ASP A 218 -41.46 26.01 -21.21
CA ASP A 218 -41.30 26.90 -20.04
C ASP A 218 -41.81 28.32 -20.32
N VAL A 219 -41.60 28.83 -21.54
CA VAL A 219 -42.14 30.14 -21.96
C VAL A 219 -43.66 30.10 -22.12
N ALA A 220 -44.21 29.04 -22.71
CA ALA A 220 -45.66 28.86 -22.83
C ALA A 220 -46.33 28.76 -21.45
N ASP A 221 -45.75 27.97 -20.53
CA ASP A 221 -46.19 27.88 -19.14
C ASP A 221 -46.09 29.24 -18.44
N LYS A 222 -45.03 30.02 -18.68
CA LYS A 222 -44.94 31.39 -18.17
C LYS A 222 -46.00 32.31 -18.75
N LEU A 223 -46.28 32.27 -20.04
CA LEU A 223 -47.28 33.12 -20.70
C LEU A 223 -48.69 32.79 -20.23
N VAL A 224 -49.05 31.50 -20.10
CA VAL A 224 -50.33 31.08 -19.53
C VAL A 224 -50.48 31.55 -18.07
N ASN A 225 -49.41 31.46 -17.29
CA ASN A 225 -49.38 31.98 -15.91
C ASN A 225 -49.32 33.53 -15.82
N THR A 226 -48.90 34.21 -16.89
CA THR A 226 -48.82 35.68 -16.96
C THR A 226 -50.13 36.29 -17.48
N GLU A 227 -50.83 35.63 -18.41
CA GLU A 227 -52.19 36.01 -18.84
C GLU A 227 -53.21 35.87 -17.70
N THR A 228 -52.89 35.15 -16.62
CA THR A 228 -53.69 35.13 -15.39
C THR A 228 -53.36 36.26 -14.40
N GLN A 229 -52.46 37.19 -14.71
CA GLN A 229 -52.10 38.32 -13.84
C GLN A 229 -52.22 39.70 -14.53
N PHE A 230 -53.42 40.29 -14.36
CA PHE A 230 -53.79 41.73 -14.39
C PHE A 230 -53.96 42.41 -15.78
N TYR A 231 -54.93 43.32 -16.02
CA TYR A 231 -55.54 44.42 -15.24
C TYR A 231 -57.03 44.59 -15.66
N GLY A 232 -58.01 45.00 -14.84
CA GLY A 232 -58.18 46.30 -14.20
C GLY A 232 -59.11 47.22 -15.02
N GLU A 233 -60.33 47.51 -14.54
CA GLU A 233 -61.15 48.63 -15.06
C GLU A 233 -61.72 49.49 -13.91
N ILE A 234 -61.78 50.81 -14.15
CA ILE A 234 -62.30 51.85 -13.24
C ILE A 234 -63.81 52.03 -13.53
N PRO A 235 -64.71 51.94 -12.54
CA PRO A 235 -66.12 52.26 -12.73
C PRO A 235 -66.40 53.77 -12.65
N LEU A 236 -67.09 54.31 -13.65
CA LEU A 236 -67.67 55.66 -13.65
C LEU A 236 -69.19 55.57 -13.74
N GLU A 237 -69.87 55.29 -12.62
CA GLU A 237 -71.24 55.74 -12.39
C GLU A 237 -71.69 55.46 -10.95
N GLN A 238 -72.28 56.50 -10.33
CA GLN A 238 -72.91 56.43 -9.02
C GLN A 238 -74.36 56.00 -9.19
N THR A 239 -74.77 54.92 -8.52
CA THR A 239 -76.14 54.81 -8.01
C THR A 239 -76.15 53.93 -6.76
N THR A 240 -76.46 54.54 -5.63
CA THR A 240 -77.06 53.93 -4.43
C THR A 240 -78.27 54.80 -4.09
N PRO A 241 -79.36 54.28 -3.49
CA PRO A 241 -79.37 53.20 -2.48
C PRO A 241 -80.52 52.17 -2.73
N ASP A 242 -80.76 51.06 -2.02
CA ASP A 242 -80.64 50.66 -0.62
C ASP A 242 -80.25 49.16 -0.58
N ASP A 243 -79.24 48.74 0.18
CA ASP A 243 -79.27 48.35 1.60
C ASP A 243 -80.00 47.02 1.89
N ILE A 244 -79.18 45.97 2.00
CA ILE A 244 -79.34 44.79 2.88
C ILE A 244 -80.42 43.83 2.36
N VAL A 245 -80.15 42.54 2.19
CA VAL A 245 -79.80 41.62 3.29
C VAL A 245 -78.86 40.50 2.80
N ASP A 246 -78.30 40.70 1.60
CA ASP A 246 -78.03 39.64 0.63
C ASP A 246 -76.57 39.17 0.50
N GLU A 247 -75.66 39.69 1.32
CA GLU A 247 -74.25 39.25 1.34
C GLU A 247 -74.04 37.94 2.13
N VAL A 248 -75.08 37.40 2.79
CA VAL A 248 -74.91 36.33 3.79
C VAL A 248 -75.48 34.97 3.37
N THR A 249 -76.46 34.89 2.47
CA THR A 249 -77.24 33.64 2.31
C THR A 249 -76.79 32.76 1.14
N LYS A 250 -76.06 33.30 0.14
CA LYS A 250 -75.80 32.57 -1.11
C LYS A 250 -74.42 31.92 -1.22
N TYR A 251 -73.54 32.07 -0.22
CA TYR A 251 -72.17 31.56 -0.37
C TYR A 251 -71.88 30.23 0.34
N PHE A 252 -72.38 29.91 1.54
CA PHE A 252 -71.99 28.64 2.20
C PHE A 252 -72.96 28.05 3.25
N GLY A 253 -74.12 27.55 2.81
CA GLY A 253 -74.82 26.43 3.44
C GLY A 253 -75.53 25.67 2.32
N ASP A 254 -75.23 24.43 1.97
CA ASP A 254 -74.83 23.30 2.78
C ASP A 254 -73.93 22.32 2.02
N GLY A 255 -73.34 21.41 2.80
CA GLY A 255 -72.38 20.40 2.40
C GLY A 255 -72.80 19.50 1.24
N GLN A 256 -71.76 19.09 0.51
CA GLN A 256 -71.54 17.73 0.01
C GLN A 256 -72.19 16.61 0.88
N PRO A 257 -72.36 15.35 0.40
CA PRO A 257 -71.93 14.74 -0.88
C PRO A 257 -72.89 13.60 -1.42
N VAL A 258 -72.38 12.78 -2.37
CA VAL A 258 -72.66 11.33 -2.64
C VAL A 258 -74.01 11.01 -3.33
N GLU A 259 -74.07 10.68 -4.63
CA GLU A 259 -73.86 9.37 -5.29
C GLU A 259 -75.19 8.59 -5.55
N GLU A 260 -75.31 8.11 -6.81
CA GLU A 260 -75.99 6.90 -7.28
C GLU A 260 -77.54 6.71 -7.34
N ALA A 261 -77.89 5.85 -8.33
CA ALA A 261 -79.17 5.18 -8.68
C ALA A 261 -80.18 6.01 -9.50
N ILE A 262 -80.36 5.75 -10.81
CA ILE A 262 -81.13 4.65 -11.43
C ILE A 262 -82.55 4.52 -10.88
N ALA A 263 -83.57 4.86 -11.70
CA ALA A 263 -84.69 3.98 -12.10
C ALA A 263 -85.90 4.76 -12.67
N LEU A 264 -86.41 4.27 -13.82
CA LEU A 264 -87.83 4.10 -14.22
C LEU A 264 -88.81 5.26 -13.88
N HIS A 265 -89.47 5.91 -14.84
CA HIS A 265 -90.34 5.37 -15.89
C HIS A 265 -90.61 6.43 -16.97
#